data_AF-A0A3M1V9A5-F1
#
_entry.id   AF-A0A3M1V9A5-F1
#
_cell.length_a   1.000
_cell.length_b   1.000
_cell.length_c   1.000
_cell.angle_alpha   90.00
_cell.angle_beta   90.00
_cell.angle_gamma   90.00
#
_symmetry.space_group_name_H-M   'P 1'
#
loop_
_entity.id
_entity.type
_entity.pdbx_description
1 polymer ?
#
loop_
_entity_poly.entity_id
_entity_poly.type
_entity_poly.pdbx_seq_one_letter_code
_entity_poly.pdbx_strand_id
1 'polypeptide(L)'
;MAEPSFPRISRAIPVRRYQYGDFQVTVLDEVESPDPVAYRYLMAFVREGQSQPTAFVSCEPAGEAMRAEGRYQLRVINRSMDEPVMADDALGGLDTFCGQALEIAEQLYSLQDEEPYRLA
;
A
#
# COMPACT_ATOMS: atom_id res chain seq x y z
N MET A 1 -17.28 9.98 -11.31
CA MET A 1 -16.21 9.43 -10.45
C MET A 1 -15.24 8.73 -11.37
N ALA A 2 -13.93 8.97 -11.23
CA ALA A 2 -12.95 8.18 -11.98
C ALA A 2 -13.03 6.73 -11.52
N GLU A 3 -12.92 5.77 -12.44
CA GLU A 3 -12.79 4.37 -12.05
C GLU A 3 -11.47 4.18 -11.28
N PRO A 4 -11.44 3.34 -10.24
CA PRO A 4 -10.22 3.08 -9.50
C PRO A 4 -9.17 2.52 -10.46
N SER A 5 -8.05 3.22 -10.59
CA SER A 5 -6.94 2.82 -11.44
C SER A 5 -5.73 2.50 -10.59
N PHE A 6 -5.08 1.37 -10.87
CA PHE A 6 -3.85 1.01 -10.18
C PHE A 6 -2.73 2.03 -10.44
N PRO A 7 -1.88 2.30 -9.43
CA PRO A 7 -0.74 3.20 -9.58
C PRO A 7 0.12 2.80 -10.78
N ARG A 8 0.47 3.79 -11.60
CA ARG A 8 1.44 3.62 -12.68
C ARG A 8 2.82 3.87 -12.10
N ILE A 9 3.73 2.92 -12.25
CA ILE A 9 5.08 3.00 -11.67
C ILE A 9 6.08 3.00 -12.82
N SER A 10 6.87 4.06 -12.94
CA SER A 10 7.97 4.15 -13.90
C SER A 10 9.24 3.52 -13.32
N ARG A 11 9.53 3.79 -12.04
CA ARG A 11 10.66 3.22 -11.32
C ARG A 11 10.34 3.16 -9.83
N ALA A 12 10.89 2.17 -9.13
CA ALA A 12 10.85 2.10 -7.68
C ALA A 12 11.94 1.15 -7.17
N ILE A 13 12.28 1.27 -5.88
CA ILE A 13 13.23 0.38 -5.21
C ILE A 13 12.44 -0.54 -4.26
N PRO A 14 12.48 -1.87 -4.46
CA PRO A 14 11.92 -2.81 -3.48
C PRO A 14 12.74 -2.77 -2.19
N VAL A 15 12.11 -2.38 -1.09
CA VAL A 15 12.77 -2.26 0.22
C VAL A 15 12.36 -3.34 1.21
N ARG A 16 11.19 -3.97 1.02
CA ARG A 16 10.74 -5.14 1.80
C ARG A 16 9.87 -6.06 0.96
N ARG A 17 9.85 -7.33 1.32
CA ARG A 17 8.96 -8.34 0.75
C ARG A 17 8.37 -9.19 1.87
N TYR A 18 7.15 -9.65 1.66
CA TYR A 18 6.46 -10.56 2.57
C TYR A 18 5.77 -11.66 1.76
N GLN A 19 5.69 -12.84 2.35
CA GLN A 19 4.64 -13.81 2.02
C GLN A 19 3.53 -13.64 3.06
N TYR A 20 2.29 -13.48 2.64
CA TYR A 20 1.15 -13.35 3.55
C TYR A 20 -0.07 -14.10 3.00
N GLY A 21 -0.37 -15.27 3.56
CA GLY A 21 -1.29 -16.23 2.94
C GLY A 21 -0.88 -16.54 1.49
N ASP A 22 -1.83 -16.42 0.56
CA ASP A 22 -1.61 -16.59 -0.89
C ASP A 22 -0.96 -15.36 -1.58
N PHE A 23 -0.55 -14.33 -0.84
CA PHE A 23 -0.02 -13.10 -1.43
C PHE A 23 1.49 -12.99 -1.31
N GLN A 24 2.13 -12.68 -2.44
CA GLN A 24 3.44 -12.07 -2.46
C GLN A 24 3.28 -10.56 -2.36
N VAL A 25 3.80 -9.98 -1.29
CA VAL A 25 3.70 -8.56 -0.99
C VAL A 25 5.06 -7.91 -1.19
N THR A 26 5.13 -6.85 -1.99
CA THR A 26 6.36 -6.07 -2.19
C THR A 26 6.14 -4.63 -1.78
N VAL A 27 6.99 -4.12 -0.89
CA VAL A 27 7.03 -2.72 -0.49
C VAL A 27 8.10 -2.00 -1.29
N LEU A 28 7.67 -0.91 -1.91
CA LEU A 28 8.43 -0.06 -2.80
C LEU A 28 8.66 1.29 -2.13
N ASP A 29 9.88 1.80 -2.24
CA ASP A 29 10.31 3.16 -1.88
C ASP A 29 10.91 3.83 -3.13
N GLU A 30 11.25 5.12 -3.04
CA GLU A 30 11.78 5.93 -4.13
C GLU A 30 10.94 5.77 -5.41
N VAL A 31 9.61 5.87 -5.23
CA VAL A 31 8.64 5.63 -6.30
C VAL A 31 8.62 6.82 -7.25
N GLU A 32 9.02 6.59 -8.49
CA GLU A 32 8.80 7.51 -9.61
C GLU A 32 7.53 7.06 -10.37
N SER A 33 6.55 7.96 -10.45
CA SER A 33 5.25 7.70 -11.07
C SER A 33 4.84 8.88 -11.96
N PRO A 34 4.17 8.63 -13.10
CA PRO A 34 3.51 9.68 -13.87
C PRO A 34 2.17 10.12 -13.27
N ASP A 35 1.71 9.49 -12.19
CA ASP A 35 0.51 9.90 -11.48
C ASP A 35 0.78 11.19 -10.69
N PRO A 36 -0.23 12.06 -10.47
CA PRO A 36 -0.07 13.33 -9.75
C PRO A 36 0.08 13.15 -8.23
N VAL A 37 0.51 11.97 -7.78
CA VAL A 37 0.61 11.57 -6.38
C VAL A 37 2.06 11.32 -6.03
N ALA A 38 2.54 12.00 -4.98
CA ALA A 38 3.90 11.82 -4.47
C ALA A 38 3.96 10.61 -3.53
N TYR A 39 3.95 9.40 -4.08
CA TYR A 39 4.05 8.18 -3.30
C TYR A 39 5.35 8.13 -2.51
N ARG A 40 5.25 8.09 -1.18
CA ARG A 40 6.39 7.83 -0.31
C ARG A 40 6.68 6.33 -0.27
N TYR A 41 5.64 5.53 -0.05
CA TYR A 41 5.73 4.08 -0.10
C TYR A 41 4.55 3.51 -0.89
N LEU A 42 4.78 2.39 -1.57
CA LEU A 42 3.73 1.58 -2.19
C LEU A 42 3.91 0.12 -1.80
N MET A 43 2.86 -0.49 -1.28
CA MET A 43 2.80 -1.91 -1.00
C MET A 43 1.93 -2.57 -2.06
N ALA A 44 2.53 -3.38 -2.92
CA ALA A 44 1.84 -4.11 -3.98
C ALA A 44 1.56 -5.55 -3.54
N PHE A 45 0.32 -5.99 -3.74
CA PHE A 45 -0.14 -7.35 -3.41
C PHE A 45 -0.33 -8.14 -4.70
N VAL A 46 0.50 -9.17 -4.92
CA VAL A 46 0.39 -10.09 -6.05
C VAL A 46 -0.09 -11.43 -5.51
N ARG A 47 -1.25 -11.89 -5.98
CA ARG A 47 -1.74 -13.21 -5.61
C ARG A 47 -0.90 -14.30 -6.27
N GLU A 48 -0.67 -15.40 -5.59
CA GLU A 48 0.06 -16.55 -6.12
C GLU A 48 -0.52 -17.00 -7.47
N GLY A 49 0.38 -17.32 -8.40
CA GLY A 49 0.02 -17.66 -9.78
C GLY A 49 -0.32 -16.46 -10.69
N GLN A 50 -0.37 -15.24 -10.15
CA GLN A 50 -0.51 -14.01 -10.96
C GLN A 50 0.82 -13.30 -11.17
N SER A 51 0.90 -12.53 -12.26
CA SER A 51 2.05 -11.69 -12.60
C SER A 51 1.83 -10.20 -12.33
N GLN A 52 0.60 -9.80 -12.03
CA GLN A 52 0.22 -8.40 -11.80
C GLN A 52 -0.40 -8.23 -10.41
N PRO A 53 -0.18 -7.06 -9.76
CA PRO A 53 -0.82 -6.78 -8.48
C PRO A 53 -2.34 -6.74 -8.59
N THR A 54 -3.01 -7.23 -7.56
CA THR A 54 -4.48 -7.19 -7.41
C THR A 54 -4.94 -6.05 -6.50
N ALA A 55 -4.03 -5.48 -5.71
CA ALA A 55 -4.25 -4.30 -4.90
C ALA A 55 -2.93 -3.60 -4.57
N PHE A 56 -3.07 -2.36 -4.14
CA PHE A 56 -2.02 -1.53 -3.59
C PHE A 56 -2.49 -0.87 -2.30
N VAL A 57 -1.56 -0.69 -1.38
CA VAL A 57 -1.69 0.24 -0.26
C VAL A 57 -0.59 1.28 -0.39
N SER A 58 -0.95 2.55 -0.34
CA SER A 58 -0.03 3.67 -0.56
C SER A 58 0.14 4.51 0.70
N CYS A 59 1.35 5.01 0.92
CA CYS A 59 1.62 6.14 1.80
C CYS A 59 1.88 7.36 0.93
N GLU A 60 1.02 8.37 1.05
CA GLU A 60 1.05 9.59 0.25
C GLU A 60 0.79 10.81 1.15
N PRO A 61 1.15 12.04 0.75
CA PRO A 61 0.78 13.23 1.49
C PRO A 61 -0.73 13.26 1.73
N ALA A 62 -1.12 13.54 2.97
CA ALA A 62 -2.53 13.59 3.32
C ALA A 62 -3.25 14.67 2.49
N GLY A 63 -4.36 14.26 1.87
CA GLY A 63 -5.26 15.16 1.17
C GLY A 63 -5.97 16.11 2.14
N GLU A 64 -6.64 17.13 1.61
CA GLU A 64 -7.28 18.18 2.41
C GLU A 64 -8.18 17.64 3.53
N ALA A 65 -8.96 16.59 3.24
CA ALA A 65 -9.87 15.97 4.20
C ALA A 65 -9.17 15.32 5.41
N MET A 66 -7.98 14.74 5.21
CA MET A 66 -7.26 13.98 6.24
C MET A 66 -6.10 14.76 6.87
N ARG A 67 -5.81 15.98 6.37
CA ARG A 67 -4.59 16.72 6.71
C ARG A 67 -4.53 17.19 8.17
N ALA A 68 -5.67 17.27 8.84
CA ALA A 68 -5.74 17.57 10.27
C ALA A 68 -5.31 16.39 11.15
N GLU A 69 -5.38 15.16 10.63
CA GLU A 69 -5.06 13.91 11.36
C GLU A 69 -3.59 13.52 11.20
N GLY A 70 -2.97 13.89 10.06
CA GLY A 70 -1.54 13.68 9.85
C GLY A 70 -1.03 14.25 8.54
N ARG A 71 0.30 14.32 8.41
CA ARG A 71 0.98 14.74 7.18
C ARG A 71 0.90 13.70 6.06
N TYR A 72 0.76 12.43 6.42
CA TYR A 72 0.66 11.31 5.50
C TYR A 72 -0.67 10.59 5.70
N GLN A 73 -1.21 10.04 4.62
CA GLN A 73 -2.37 9.17 4.63
C GLN A 73 -2.02 7.80 4.05
N LEU A 74 -2.73 6.79 4.54
CA LEU A 74 -2.83 5.48 3.92
C LEU A 74 -4.05 5.43 3.02
N ARG A 75 -3.87 4.98 1.79
CA ARG A 75 -4.94 4.77 0.82
C ARG A 75 -4.88 3.36 0.27
N VAL A 76 -6.04 2.70 0.22
CA VAL A 76 -6.22 1.36 -0.35
C VAL A 76 -6.74 1.50 -1.77
N ILE A 77 -6.11 0.81 -2.72
CA ILE A 77 -6.46 0.83 -4.14
C ILE A 77 -6.61 -0.63 -4.60
N ASN A 78 -7.82 -1.03 -4.96
CA ASN A 78 -8.12 -2.33 -5.56
C ASN A 78 -9.23 -2.15 -6.62
N ARG A 79 -9.78 -3.24 -7.17
CA ARG A 79 -10.85 -3.16 -8.19
C ARG A 79 -12.17 -2.58 -7.68
N SER A 80 -12.39 -2.63 -6.37
CA SER A 80 -13.64 -2.22 -5.71
C SER A 80 -13.54 -0.85 -5.04
N MET A 81 -12.35 -0.45 -4.59
CA MET A 81 -12.14 0.78 -3.81
C MET A 81 -10.84 1.49 -4.19
N ASP A 82 -10.87 2.82 -4.07
CA ASP A 82 -9.71 3.72 -4.12
C ASP A 82 -10.01 4.86 -3.14
N GLU A 83 -9.63 4.66 -1.87
CA GLU A 83 -9.99 5.59 -0.81
C GLU A 83 -8.92 5.69 0.29
N PRO A 84 -8.71 6.90 0.85
CA PRO A 84 -7.92 7.05 2.07
C PRO A 84 -8.65 6.40 3.24
N VAL A 85 -7.92 5.62 4.04
CA VAL A 85 -8.49 4.86 5.18
C VAL A 85 -8.01 5.39 6.53
N MET A 86 -6.85 6.05 6.58
CA MET A 86 -6.35 6.72 7.79
C MET A 86 -5.27 7.75 7.44
N ALA A 87 -4.97 8.65 8.38
CA ALA A 87 -3.81 9.53 8.31
C ALA A 87 -3.11 9.64 9.66
N ASP A 88 -1.79 9.73 9.61
CA ASP A 88 -0.91 9.84 10.76
C ASP A 88 0.48 10.32 10.27
N ASP A 89 1.16 11.13 11.07
CA ASP A 89 2.54 11.54 10.84
C ASP A 89 3.52 10.36 10.84
N ALA A 90 3.26 9.33 11.66
CA ALA A 90 4.13 8.17 11.83
C ALA A 90 4.20 7.28 10.58
N LEU A 91 3.21 7.35 9.69
CA LEU A 91 3.20 6.64 8.40
C LEU A 91 4.37 7.05 7.48
N GLY A 92 5.04 8.16 7.78
CA GLY A 92 6.30 8.53 7.12
C GLY A 92 7.45 7.56 7.40
N GLY A 93 7.35 6.70 8.41
CA GLY A 93 8.32 5.65 8.70
C GLY A 93 7.96 4.32 8.03
N LEU A 94 8.95 3.67 7.42
CA LEU A 94 8.76 2.39 6.70
C LEU A 94 8.16 1.30 7.60
N ASP A 95 8.63 1.16 8.85
CA ASP A 95 8.10 0.15 9.77
C ASP A 95 6.63 0.35 10.10
N THR A 96 6.25 1.58 10.45
CA THR A 96 4.86 1.95 10.76
C THR A 96 3.96 1.75 9.54
N PHE A 97 4.42 2.20 8.36
CA PHE A 97 3.70 1.97 7.10
C PHE A 97 3.46 0.48 6.86
N CYS A 98 4.50 -0.35 6.96
CA CYS A 98 4.36 -1.79 6.72
C CYS A 98 3.39 -2.45 7.69
N GLY A 99 3.48 -2.16 8.99
CA GLY A 99 2.57 -2.71 9.99
C GLY A 99 1.12 -2.36 9.69
N GLN A 100 0.83 -1.06 9.55
CA GLN A 100 -0.54 -0.58 9.31
C GLN A 100 -1.11 -1.07 7.96
N ALA A 101 -0.29 -1.07 6.89
CA ALA A 101 -0.74 -1.57 5.59
C ALA A 101 -1.02 -3.08 5.59
N LEU A 102 -0.25 -3.89 6.34
CA LEU A 102 -0.50 -5.32 6.49
C LEU A 102 -1.76 -5.58 7.33
N GLU A 103 -1.99 -4.83 8.41
CA GLU A 103 -3.22 -4.91 9.23
C GLU A 103 -4.48 -4.57 8.40
N ILE A 104 -4.40 -3.58 7.51
CA ILE A 104 -5.50 -3.27 6.58
C ILE A 104 -5.72 -4.42 5.59
N ALA A 105 -4.64 -4.99 5.04
CA ALA A 105 -4.73 -6.10 4.11
C ALA A 105 -5.30 -7.37 4.77
N GLU A 106 -4.95 -7.60 6.05
CA GLU A 106 -5.51 -8.68 6.87
C GLU A 106 -7.04 -8.62 6.90
N GLN A 107 -7.57 -7.44 7.20
CA GLN A 107 -9.01 -7.21 7.27
C GLN A 107 -9.67 -7.32 5.88
N LEU A 108 -9.03 -6.79 4.84
CA LEU A 108 -9.56 -6.79 3.48
C LEU A 108 -9.65 -8.20 2.87
N TYR A 109 -8.69 -9.07 3.21
CA TYR A 109 -8.55 -10.40 2.63
C TYR A 109 -8.88 -11.54 3.59
N SER A 110 -9.35 -11.23 4.80
CA SER A 110 -9.64 -12.19 5.87
C SER A 110 -8.45 -13.13 6.16
N LEU A 111 -7.27 -12.53 6.40
CA LEU A 111 -6.01 -13.25 6.66
C LEU A 111 -5.71 -13.36 8.17
N GLN A 112 -6.73 -13.36 9.04
CA GLN A 112 -6.53 -13.31 10.50
C GLN A 112 -5.82 -14.55 11.07
N ASP A 113 -5.90 -15.68 10.37
CA ASP A 113 -5.23 -16.93 10.73
C ASP A 113 -3.83 -17.07 10.08
N GLU A 114 -3.41 -16.09 9.30
CA GLU A 114 -2.13 -16.07 8.59
C GLU A 114 -1.18 -15.07 9.26
N GLU A 115 0.12 -15.34 9.22
CA GLU A 115 1.14 -14.38 9.67
C GLU A 115 1.97 -13.90 8.49
N PRO A 116 2.23 -12.58 8.36
CA PRO A 116 3.09 -12.06 7.31
C PRO A 116 4.54 -12.46 7.57
N TYR A 117 5.06 -13.37 6.74
CA TYR A 117 6.46 -13.79 6.78
C TYR A 117 7.33 -12.86 5.94
N ARG A 118 8.20 -12.09 6.60
CA ARG A 118 9.14 -11.20 5.90
C ARG A 118 10.21 -12.02 5.18
N LEU A 119 10.33 -11.77 3.87
CA LEU A 119 11.35 -12.39 3.02
C LEU A 119 12.66 -11.59 3.07
N ALA A 120 13.77 -12.30 2.88
CA ALA A 120 15.13 -11.75 2.84
C ALA A 120 15.38 -10.89 1.59
#